data_AF-A0A523XNE5-F1
#
_entry.id   AF-A0A523XNE5-F1
#
_cell.length_a   1.000
_cell.length_b   1.000
_cell.length_c   1.000
_cell.angle_alpha   90.00
_cell.angle_beta   90.00
_cell.angle_gamma   90.00
#
_symmetry.space_group_name_H-M   'P 1'
#
loop_
_entity.id
_entity.type
_entity.pdbx_description
1 polymer ?
#
loop_
_entity_poly.entity_id
_entity_poly.type
_entity_poly.pdbx_seq_one_letter_code
_entity_poly.pdbx_strand_id
1 'polypeptide(L)'
;MGRKFHKKLIERLTEMVDCSDAMNRILKEQQTALTIDDSDSLLQAINDMDECRCQLLDLDKALSDLKASTEFSQQATEMPEVEGLLARVNSLQEENTNLMLSNRELVNTKIRVAPEEIREPLSDMGESALG
;
A
#
# COMPACT_ATOMS: atom_id res chain seq x y z
N MET A 1 -9.96 9.28 -30.92
CA MET A 1 -9.65 8.16 -30.01
C MET A 1 -9.30 8.63 -28.59
N GLY A 2 -8.67 9.80 -28.41
CA GLY A 2 -8.24 10.32 -27.09
C GLY A 2 -9.25 10.34 -25.94
N ARG A 3 -10.54 10.69 -26.13
CA ARG A 3 -11.51 10.74 -24.99
C ARG A 3 -11.70 9.41 -24.25
N LYS A 4 -11.61 8.27 -24.93
CA LYS A 4 -11.74 6.95 -24.29
C LYS A 4 -10.51 6.62 -23.46
N PHE A 5 -9.32 6.96 -23.97
CA PHE A 5 -8.06 6.81 -23.26
C PHE A 5 -8.03 7.70 -22.01
N HIS A 6 -8.34 8.99 -22.14
CA HIS A 6 -8.39 9.94 -21.02
C HIS A 6 -9.32 9.48 -19.90
N LYS A 7 -10.55 9.08 -20.26
CA LYS A 7 -11.53 8.59 -19.29
C LYS A 7 -10.99 7.36 -18.54
N LYS A 8 -10.42 6.39 -19.27
CA LYS A 8 -9.87 5.17 -18.67
C LYS A 8 -8.66 5.48 -17.76
N LEU A 9 -7.79 6.41 -18.16
CA LEU A 9 -6.64 6.82 -17.35
C LEU A 9 -7.09 7.48 -16.04
N ILE A 10 -8.03 8.42 -16.12
CA ILE A 10 -8.61 9.07 -14.94
C ILE A 10 -9.27 8.03 -14.03
N GLU A 11 -10.11 7.15 -14.57
CA GLU A 11 -10.77 6.08 -13.80
C GLU A 11 -9.75 5.22 -13.05
N ARG A 12 -8.68 4.75 -13.72
CA ARG A 12 -7.64 3.93 -13.08
C ARG A 12 -6.85 4.69 -12.02
N LEU A 13 -6.55 5.97 -12.25
CA LEU A 13 -5.86 6.79 -11.26
C LEU A 13 -6.75 7.11 -10.05
N THR A 14 -8.04 7.36 -10.26
CA THR A 14 -9.00 7.54 -9.16
C THR A 14 -9.13 6.26 -8.34
N GLU A 15 -9.29 5.10 -8.98
CA GLU A 15 -9.30 3.80 -8.28
C GLU A 15 -8.01 3.58 -7.47
N MET A 16 -6.86 3.99 -8.01
CA MET A 16 -5.58 3.90 -7.30
C MET A 16 -5.49 4.85 -6.11
N VAL A 17 -6.04 6.06 -6.21
CA VAL A 17 -6.15 6.98 -5.07
C VAL A 17 -7.04 6.36 -3.99
N ASP A 18 -8.23 5.90 -4.35
CA ASP A 18 -9.19 5.34 -3.40
C ASP A 18 -8.62 4.11 -2.69
N CYS A 19 -7.97 3.21 -3.43
CA CYS A 19 -7.31 2.04 -2.88
C CYS A 19 -6.10 2.42 -2.00
N SER A 20 -5.32 3.44 -2.38
CA SER A 20 -4.21 3.93 -1.55
C SER A 20 -4.68 4.61 -0.27
N ASP A 21 -5.80 5.34 -0.31
CA ASP A 21 -6.46 5.92 0.86
C ASP A 21 -7.05 4.82 1.78
N ALA A 22 -7.57 3.74 1.21
CA ALA A 22 -8.03 2.58 1.97
C ALA A 22 -6.86 1.88 2.69
N MET A 23 -5.76 1.61 1.97
CA MET A 23 -4.51 1.08 2.56
C MET A 23 -4.02 1.97 3.71
N ASN A 24 -4.10 3.29 3.55
CA ASN A 24 -3.71 4.24 4.59
C ASN A 24 -4.51 4.06 5.88
N ARG A 25 -5.84 3.88 5.77
CA ARG A 25 -6.72 3.65 6.92
C ARG A 25 -6.40 2.33 7.61
N ILE A 26 -6.26 1.26 6.83
CA ILE A 26 -5.89 -0.07 7.33
C ILE A 26 -4.56 -0.01 8.10
N LEU A 27 -3.56 0.72 7.58
CA LEU A 27 -2.27 0.88 8.26
C LEU A 27 -2.39 1.68 9.57
N LYS A 28 -3.26 2.70 9.63
CA LYS A 28 -3.55 3.45 10.87
C LYS A 28 -4.30 2.60 11.89
N GLU A 29 -5.23 1.77 11.45
CA GLU A 29 -5.95 0.80 12.29
C GLU A 29 -4.97 -0.24 12.84
N GLN A 30 -4.10 -0.81 12.00
CA GLN A 30 -3.02 -1.70 12.42
C GLN A 30 -2.12 -1.04 13.47
N GLN A 31 -1.71 0.22 13.25
CA GLN A 31 -0.87 0.96 14.21
C GLN A 31 -1.57 1.11 15.56
N THR A 32 -2.87 1.43 15.53
CA THR A 32 -3.70 1.59 16.73
C THR A 32 -3.81 0.27 17.47
N ALA A 33 -4.16 -0.81 16.77
CA ALA A 33 -4.28 -2.16 17.31
C ALA A 33 -2.96 -2.64 17.94
N LEU A 34 -1.82 -2.39 17.27
CA LEU A 34 -0.50 -2.64 17.84
C LEU A 34 -0.28 -1.82 19.12
N THR A 35 -0.64 -0.55 19.14
CA THR A 35 -0.40 0.31 20.32
C THR A 35 -1.20 -0.13 21.55
N ILE A 36 -2.43 -0.62 21.36
CA ILE A 36 -3.32 -1.02 22.47
C ILE A 36 -3.35 -2.54 22.74
N ASP A 37 -2.51 -3.31 22.05
CA ASP A 37 -2.47 -4.79 22.15
C ASP A 37 -3.80 -5.48 21.81
N ASP A 38 -4.53 -4.96 20.82
CA ASP A 38 -5.76 -5.56 20.31
C ASP A 38 -5.46 -6.55 19.17
N SER A 39 -5.46 -7.83 19.51
CA SER A 39 -5.16 -8.91 18.57
C SER A 39 -6.23 -9.12 17.50
N ASP A 40 -7.50 -8.85 17.82
CA ASP A 40 -8.62 -9.10 16.91
C ASP A 40 -8.63 -8.04 15.81
N SER A 41 -8.49 -6.76 16.20
CA SER A 41 -8.36 -5.65 15.26
C SER A 41 -7.08 -5.76 14.43
N LEU A 42 -5.99 -6.26 15.00
CA LEU A 42 -4.75 -6.50 14.26
C LEU A 42 -4.93 -7.57 13.17
N LEU A 43 -5.60 -8.68 13.50
CA LEU A 43 -5.88 -9.74 12.53
C LEU A 43 -6.80 -9.24 11.41
N GLN A 44 -7.82 -8.47 11.75
CA GLN A 44 -8.71 -7.86 10.77
C GLN A 44 -7.94 -6.93 9.81
N ALA A 45 -7.11 -6.02 10.36
CA ALA A 45 -6.30 -5.11 9.54
C ALA A 45 -5.30 -5.85 8.63
N ILE A 46 -4.74 -6.98 9.06
CA ILE A 46 -3.88 -7.82 8.21
C ILE A 46 -4.67 -8.42 7.04
N ASN A 47 -5.85 -8.95 7.30
CA ASN A 47 -6.70 -9.52 6.24
C ASN A 47 -7.11 -8.46 5.21
N ASP A 48 -7.52 -7.27 5.69
CA ASP A 48 -7.94 -6.18 4.81
C ASP A 48 -6.78 -5.63 3.97
N MET A 49 -5.56 -5.67 4.52
CA MET A 49 -4.34 -5.26 3.82
C MET A 49 -4.03 -6.15 2.61
N ASP A 50 -4.23 -7.47 2.72
CA ASP A 50 -3.95 -8.39 1.61
C ASP A 50 -4.89 -8.17 0.41
N GLU A 51 -6.18 -7.91 0.67
CA GLU A 51 -7.13 -7.57 -0.39
C GLU A 51 -6.73 -6.26 -1.08
N CYS A 52 -6.45 -5.22 -0.29
CA CYS A 52 -6.07 -3.92 -0.80
C CYS A 52 -4.75 -3.97 -1.60
N ARG A 53 -3.79 -4.79 -1.16
CA ARG A 53 -2.52 -4.99 -1.86
C ARG A 53 -2.71 -5.67 -3.21
N CYS A 54 -3.57 -6.68 -3.30
CA CYS A 54 -3.90 -7.32 -4.59
C CYS A 54 -4.47 -6.30 -5.58
N GLN A 55 -5.42 -5.46 -5.13
CA GLN A 55 -6.03 -4.43 -5.97
C GLN A 55 -5.00 -3.39 -6.45
N LEU A 56 -4.10 -2.93 -5.58
CA LEU A 56 -3.04 -2.00 -5.97
C LEU A 56 -2.08 -2.58 -7.03
N LEU A 57 -1.75 -3.87 -6.94
CA LEU A 57 -0.92 -4.55 -7.93
C LEU A 57 -1.61 -4.64 -9.30
N ASP A 58 -2.90 -4.96 -9.31
CA ASP A 58 -3.70 -5.01 -10.54
C ASP A 58 -3.83 -3.62 -11.19
N LEU A 59 -4.02 -2.57 -10.38
CA LEU A 59 -4.08 -1.18 -10.84
C LEU A 59 -2.73 -0.69 -11.38
N ASP A 60 -1.62 -1.01 -10.71
CA ASP A 60 -0.28 -0.66 -11.18
C ASP A 60 0.05 -1.33 -12.52
N LYS A 61 -0.34 -2.61 -12.68
CA LYS A 61 -0.25 -3.30 -13.96
C LYS A 61 -1.11 -2.63 -15.03
N ALA A 62 -2.37 -2.32 -14.74
CA ALA A 62 -3.26 -1.65 -15.68
C ALA A 62 -2.75 -0.27 -16.11
N LEU A 63 -2.16 0.50 -15.19
CA LEU A 63 -1.53 1.79 -15.47
C LEU A 63 -0.23 1.63 -16.26
N SER A 64 0.55 0.60 -16.00
CA SER A 64 1.75 0.26 -16.77
C SER A 64 1.41 -0.09 -18.21
N ASP A 65 0.35 -0.87 -18.44
CA ASP A 65 -0.15 -1.19 -19.78
C ASP A 65 -0.65 0.08 -20.51
N LEU A 66 -1.32 0.99 -19.79
CA LEU A 66 -1.72 2.30 -20.32
C LEU A 66 -0.50 3.17 -20.66
N LYS A 67 0.54 3.18 -19.83
CA LYS A 67 1.81 3.91 -20.04
C LYS A 67 2.58 3.39 -21.25
N ALA A 68 2.58 2.08 -21.46
CA ALA A 68 3.24 1.44 -22.59
C ALA A 68 2.50 1.68 -23.92
N SER A 69 1.25 2.14 -23.88
CA SER A 69 0.51 2.49 -25.10
C SER A 69 1.11 3.75 -25.76
N THR A 70 1.16 3.75 -27.09
CA THR A 70 1.65 4.88 -27.90
C THR A 70 0.87 6.18 -27.69
N GLU A 71 -0.29 6.14 -27.04
CA GLU A 71 -1.14 7.30 -26.76
C GLU A 71 -0.75 8.04 -25.47
N PHE A 72 0.05 7.43 -24.58
CA PHE A 72 0.29 7.97 -23.23
C PHE A 72 1.12 9.27 -23.20
N SER A 73 2.28 9.28 -23.85
CA SER A 73 3.27 10.37 -23.70
C SER A 73 2.85 11.69 -24.35
N GLN A 74 1.94 11.67 -25.32
CA GLN A 74 1.44 12.87 -26.00
C GLN A 74 0.20 13.48 -25.34
N GLN A 75 -0.55 12.72 -24.55
CA GLN A 75 -1.87 13.14 -24.06
C GLN A 75 -1.96 13.25 -22.53
N ALA A 76 -1.19 12.44 -21.77
CA ALA A 76 -1.26 12.46 -20.31
C ALA A 76 -0.64 13.72 -19.68
N THR A 77 0.37 14.30 -20.32
CA THR A 77 1.09 15.50 -19.86
C THR A 77 0.32 16.81 -20.06
N GLU A 78 -0.76 16.79 -20.85
CA GLU A 78 -1.59 17.98 -21.12
C GLU A 78 -2.83 18.05 -20.20
N MET A 79 -2.95 17.15 -19.23
CA MET A 79 -4.14 16.99 -18.39
C MET A 79 -3.88 17.34 -16.92
N PRO A 80 -4.31 18.52 -16.44
CA PRO A 80 -4.12 18.91 -15.04
C PRO A 80 -4.77 17.96 -14.02
N GLU A 81 -5.88 17.31 -14.39
CA GLU A 81 -6.55 16.32 -13.53
C GLU A 81 -5.68 15.07 -13.31
N VAL A 82 -5.01 14.60 -14.36
CA VAL A 82 -4.09 13.46 -14.29
C VAL A 82 -2.88 13.81 -13.42
N GLU A 83 -2.34 15.02 -13.56
CA GLU A 83 -1.25 15.51 -12.71
C GLU A 83 -1.67 15.55 -11.23
N GLY A 84 -2.85 16.07 -10.93
CA GLY A 84 -3.40 16.11 -9.57
C GLY A 84 -3.59 14.71 -8.97
N LEU A 85 -4.14 13.76 -9.74
CA LEU A 85 -4.31 12.38 -9.29
C LEU A 85 -2.97 11.68 -9.06
N LEU A 86 -1.99 11.85 -9.97
CA LEU A 86 -0.65 11.29 -9.80
C LEU A 86 0.06 11.86 -8.57
N ALA A 87 -0.02 13.17 -8.33
CA ALA A 87 0.53 13.79 -7.14
C ALA A 87 -0.13 13.23 -5.87
N ARG A 88 -1.45 13.01 -5.89
CA ARG A 88 -2.18 12.41 -4.76
C ARG A 88 -1.76 10.95 -4.51
N VAL A 89 -1.64 10.13 -5.56
CA VAL A 89 -1.15 8.75 -5.45
C VAL A 89 0.25 8.73 -4.84
N ASN A 90 1.18 9.54 -5.35
CA ASN A 90 2.55 9.58 -4.86
C ASN A 90 2.61 9.98 -3.37
N SER A 91 1.84 11.01 -2.98
CA SER A 91 1.74 11.44 -1.58
C SER A 91 1.20 10.32 -0.67
N LEU A 92 0.17 9.59 -1.13
CA LEU A 92 -0.39 8.47 -0.35
C LEU A 92 0.56 7.29 -0.27
N GLN A 93 1.28 6.98 -1.34
CA GLN A 93 2.31 5.94 -1.33
C GLN A 93 3.44 6.26 -0.35
N GLU A 94 3.87 7.52 -0.28
CA GLU A 94 4.86 7.98 0.69
C GLU A 94 4.32 7.84 2.12
N GLU A 95 3.08 8.29 2.39
CA GLU A 95 2.45 8.16 3.70
C GLU A 95 2.30 6.69 4.12
N ASN A 96 1.83 5.83 3.21
CA ASN A 96 1.68 4.40 3.45
C ASN A 96 3.02 3.72 3.71
N THR A 97 4.08 4.12 2.99
CA THR A 97 5.44 3.60 3.22
C THR A 97 5.92 3.97 4.61
N ASN A 98 5.75 5.22 5.02
CA ASN A 98 6.13 5.67 6.36
C ASN A 98 5.34 4.94 7.47
N LEU A 99 4.04 4.72 7.27
CA LEU A 99 3.21 3.95 8.21
C LEU A 99 3.65 2.48 8.29
N MET A 100 3.91 1.81 7.17
CA MET A 100 4.42 0.43 7.15
C MET A 100 5.73 0.31 7.93
N LEU A 101 6.66 1.25 7.73
CA LEU A 101 7.93 1.28 8.45
C LEU A 101 7.71 1.50 9.95
N SER A 102 6.80 2.41 10.33
CA SER A 102 6.45 2.66 11.73
C SER A 102 5.81 1.43 12.39
N ASN A 103 4.84 0.78 11.73
CA ASN A 103 4.19 -0.43 12.23
C ASN A 103 5.19 -1.58 12.40
N ARG A 104 6.11 -1.73 11.43
CA ARG A 104 7.21 -2.69 11.54
C ARG A 104 8.08 -2.44 12.77
N GLU A 105 8.41 -1.19 13.08
CA GLU A 105 9.21 -0.86 14.25
C GLU A 105 8.45 -1.13 15.57
N LEU A 106 7.13 -0.90 15.59
CA LEU A 106 6.28 -1.27 16.73
C LEU A 106 6.29 -2.78 16.96
N VAL A 107 6.11 -3.57 15.90
CA VAL A 107 6.21 -5.04 15.95
C VAL A 107 7.58 -5.48 16.47
N ASN A 108 8.67 -4.95 15.90
CA ASN A 108 10.04 -5.27 16.34
C ASN A 108 10.25 -4.93 17.82
N THR A 109 9.72 -3.81 18.29
CA THR A 109 9.81 -3.41 19.70
C THR A 109 9.06 -4.37 20.60
N LYS A 110 7.85 -4.81 20.22
CA LYS A 110 7.10 -5.82 20.98
C LYS A 110 7.81 -7.17 21.02
N ILE A 111 8.38 -7.61 19.89
CA ILE A 111 9.19 -8.84 19.84
C ILE A 111 10.41 -8.73 20.76
N ARG A 112 11.07 -7.56 20.81
CA ARG A 112 12.24 -7.34 21.68
C ARG A 112 11.93 -7.42 23.17
N VAL A 113 10.71 -7.09 23.60
CA VAL A 113 10.31 -7.13 25.01
C VAL A 113 9.52 -8.39 25.38
N ALA A 114 9.24 -9.26 24.41
CA ALA A 114 8.57 -10.52 24.64
C ALA A 114 9.42 -11.47 25.51
N PRO A 115 8.80 -12.33 26.34
CA PRO A 115 9.49 -13.37 27.11
C PRO A 115 10.41 -14.23 26.20
N GLU A 116 11.57 -14.65 26.72
CA GLU A 116 12.57 -15.41 25.95
C GLU A 116 11.99 -16.68 25.29
N GLU A 117 11.03 -17.33 25.96
CA GLU A 117 10.28 -18.51 25.50
C GLU A 117 9.54 -18.28 24.16
N ILE A 118 9.20 -17.03 23.83
CA ILE A 118 8.53 -16.63 22.57
C ILE A 118 9.55 -16.08 21.57
N ARG A 119 10.73 -15.66 22.04
CA ARG A 119 11.75 -14.95 21.26
C ARG A 119 12.63 -15.89 20.42
N GLU A 120 12.95 -17.08 20.94
CA GLU A 120 13.74 -18.09 20.21
C GLU A 120 13.08 -18.55 18.89
N PRO A 121 11.78 -18.92 18.84
CA PRO A 121 11.12 -19.32 17.59
C PRO A 121 11.07 -18.21 16.52
N LEU A 122 11.03 -16.94 16.93
CA LEU A 122 10.98 -15.79 16.03
C LEU A 122 12.35 -15.43 15.44
N SER A 123 13.44 -15.84 16.12
CA SER A 123 14.82 -15.59 15.69
C SER A 123 15.23 -16.56 14.57
N ASP A 124 14.87 -17.84 14.68
CA ASP A 124 15.17 -18.89 13.70
C ASP A 124 14.42 -18.72 12.35
N MET A 125 13.23 -18.11 12.37
CA MET A 125 12.47 -17.80 11.14
C MET A 125 13.09 -16.65 10.33
N GLY A 126 13.93 -15.82 10.92
CA GLY A 126 14.64 -14.73 10.23
C GLY A 126 15.89 -15.18 9.47
N GLU A 127 16.55 -16.25 9.93
CA GLU A 127 17.79 -16.76 9.32
C GLU A 127 17.54 -17.74 8.17
N SER A 128 16.38 -18.41 8.16
CA SER A 128 16.04 -19.42 7.13
C SER A 128 15.57 -18.84 5.78
N ALA A 129 15.43 -17.52 5.65
CA ALA A 129 14.99 -16.85 4.41
C ALA A 129 16.15 -16.35 3.52
N LEU A 130 17.40 -16.57 3.93
CA LEU A 130 18.61 -16.20 3.18
C LEU A 130 19.56 -17.38 2.90
N GLY A 131 19.08 -18.62 3.09
CA GLY A 131 19.78 -19.86 2.70
C GLY A 131 19.36 -20.37 1.34
#